data_AF-A0A524AHS1-F1
#
_entry.id   AF-A0A524AHS1-F1
#
_cell.length_a   1.000
_cell.length_b   1.000
_cell.length_c   1.000
_cell.angle_alpha   90.00
_cell.angle_beta   90.00
_cell.angle_gamma   90.00
#
_symmetry.space_group_name_H-M   'P 1'
#
loop_
_entity.id
_entity.type
_entity.pdbx_description
1 polymer ?
#
loop_
_entity_poly.entity_id
_entity_poly.type
_entity_poly.pdbx_seq_one_letter_code
_entity_poly.pdbx_strand_id
1 'polypeptide(L)'
;MSNTQSTLRILEKTNLAREIDAFLIDRRARALSPRTIDYYDEKLTLFRAYLQAQGIRAVESITAPIVRRFMLELSKTHNPGGVHAVYRAVKAFLRWYDVEVEPEGWSNPMAKVRAPKVPQEPLQPVSLPDLRAMLATCKGKSLGDRRANALMLALLDTGLRASELIGLNVADVDMRTGAVMVRHGKGGRFRSVFLGSKARRALASYLRVRADVGEAAPLFARITGGRLSYAGLRDIVRRRASKAAISPAPTLHSFRRAF
;
A
#
# COMPACT_ATOMS: atom_id res chain seq x y z
N MET A 1 -47.91 40.30 -9.89
CA MET A 1 -46.94 39.97 -8.82
C MET A 1 -46.37 38.59 -9.12
N SER A 2 -45.54 38.46 -10.16
CA SER A 2 -44.06 38.49 -10.12
C SER A 2 -43.51 37.37 -9.22
N ASN A 3 -43.45 36.13 -9.69
CA ASN A 3 -42.47 35.56 -10.63
C ASN A 3 -40.99 35.76 -10.26
N THR A 4 -40.67 35.83 -8.96
CA THR A 4 -39.30 36.02 -8.48
C THR A 4 -38.78 34.87 -7.59
N GLN A 5 -39.62 33.92 -7.19
CA GLN A 5 -39.16 32.70 -6.49
C GLN A 5 -38.71 31.58 -7.43
N SER A 6 -39.09 31.62 -8.71
CA SER A 6 -38.75 30.58 -9.70
C SER A 6 -37.36 30.73 -10.32
N THR A 7 -36.64 31.82 -10.04
CA THR A 7 -35.35 32.15 -10.65
C THR A 7 -34.17 32.11 -9.68
N LEU A 8 -34.43 31.84 -8.39
CA LEU A 8 -33.40 31.72 -7.32
C LEU A 8 -33.03 30.26 -7.00
N ARG A 9 -33.46 29.30 -7.85
CA ARG A 9 -32.67 28.10 -8.14
C ARG A 9 -31.63 28.44 -9.21
N ILE A 10 -30.76 29.41 -8.91
CA ILE A 10 -29.46 29.44 -9.58
C ILE A 10 -28.78 28.16 -9.10
N LEU A 11 -28.82 27.16 -9.96
CA LEU A 11 -27.98 25.97 -9.93
C LEU A 11 -26.66 26.32 -9.25
N GLU A 12 -26.50 26.00 -7.96
CA GLU A 12 -25.16 25.79 -7.41
C GLU A 12 -24.64 24.59 -8.20
N LYS A 13 -24.06 24.88 -9.38
CA LYS A 13 -23.39 23.88 -10.18
C LYS A 13 -22.41 23.24 -9.22
N THR A 14 -22.65 21.96 -8.96
CA THR A 14 -21.79 21.11 -8.15
C THR A 14 -20.35 21.43 -8.46
N ASN A 15 -19.61 21.75 -7.40
CA ASN A 15 -18.22 22.08 -7.53
C ASN A 15 -17.45 20.78 -7.36
N LEU A 16 -16.84 20.28 -8.44
CA LEU A 16 -16.06 19.04 -8.44
C LEU A 16 -15.08 18.94 -7.26
N ALA A 17 -14.47 20.06 -6.85
CA ALA A 17 -13.57 20.06 -5.69
C ALA A 17 -14.33 19.77 -4.38
N ARG A 18 -15.47 20.45 -4.17
CA ARG A 18 -16.35 20.24 -3.01
C ARG A 18 -16.84 18.79 -2.94
N GLU A 19 -17.22 18.21 -4.07
CA GLU A 19 -17.70 16.82 -4.12
C GLU A 19 -16.59 15.81 -3.84
N ILE A 20 -15.36 16.07 -4.32
CA ILE A 20 -14.20 15.24 -3.97
C ILE A 20 -13.92 15.34 -2.46
N ASP A 21 -14.00 16.54 -1.87
CA ASP A 21 -13.78 16.73 -0.43
C ASP A 21 -14.85 16.01 0.39
N ALA A 22 -16.13 16.12 0.00
CA ALA A 22 -17.24 15.40 0.62
C ALA A 22 -17.06 13.87 0.53
N PHE A 23 -16.64 13.35 -0.62
CA PHE A 23 -16.27 11.94 -0.76
C PHE A 23 -15.17 11.54 0.22
N LEU A 24 -14.10 12.32 0.35
CA LEU A 24 -13.01 12.02 1.28
C LEU A 24 -13.46 12.09 2.74
N ILE A 25 -14.40 12.98 3.09
CA ILE A 25 -15.03 13.04 4.42
C ILE A 25 -15.81 11.75 4.70
N ASP A 26 -16.66 11.30 3.78
CA ASP A 26 -17.38 10.02 3.93
C ASP A 26 -16.40 8.85 4.11
N ARG A 27 -15.32 8.79 3.30
CA ARG A 27 -14.30 7.74 3.46
C ARG A 27 -13.65 7.75 4.85
N ARG A 28 -13.45 8.93 5.45
CA ARG A 28 -12.95 9.08 6.83
C ARG A 28 -14.00 8.67 7.86
N ALA A 29 -15.26 9.07 7.69
CA ALA A 29 -16.37 8.71 8.57
C ALA A 29 -16.58 7.19 8.64
N ARG A 30 -16.31 6.49 7.53
CA ARG A 30 -16.29 5.02 7.45
C ARG A 30 -15.05 4.36 8.05
N ALA A 31 -14.21 5.12 8.76
CA ALA A 31 -12.97 4.67 9.39
C ALA A 31 -12.01 3.93 8.45
N LEU A 32 -11.95 4.33 7.17
CA LEU A 32 -10.92 3.80 6.28
C LEU A 32 -9.53 4.28 6.74
N SER A 33 -8.52 3.44 6.52
CA SER A 33 -7.16 3.76 6.98
C SER A 33 -6.63 5.06 6.35
N PRO A 34 -5.76 5.84 7.03
CA PRO A 34 -5.17 7.06 6.48
C PRO A 34 -4.57 6.86 5.08
N ARG A 35 -3.85 5.76 4.89
CA ARG A 35 -3.27 5.38 3.59
C ARG A 35 -4.31 5.18 2.49
N THR A 36 -5.52 4.74 2.83
CA THR A 36 -6.63 4.61 1.88
C THR A 36 -7.21 5.97 1.52
N ILE A 37 -7.27 6.90 2.47
CA ILE A 37 -7.67 8.29 2.21
C ILE A 37 -6.65 8.96 1.28
N ASP A 38 -5.36 8.88 1.61
CA ASP A 38 -4.26 9.43 0.79
C ASP A 38 -4.29 8.84 -0.63
N TYR A 39 -4.56 7.53 -0.75
CA TYR A 39 -4.73 6.89 -2.04
C TYR A 39 -5.84 7.55 -2.87
N TYR A 40 -7.02 7.80 -2.28
CA TYR A 40 -8.10 8.44 -3.02
C TYR A 40 -7.75 9.89 -3.38
N ASP A 41 -7.22 10.66 -2.44
CA ASP A 41 -6.87 12.06 -2.64
C ASP A 41 -5.82 12.24 -3.76
N GLU A 42 -4.72 11.49 -3.71
CA GLU A 42 -3.67 11.52 -4.74
C GLU A 42 -4.24 11.21 -6.14
N LYS A 43 -5.09 10.19 -6.26
CA LYS A 43 -5.60 9.75 -7.58
C LYS A 43 -6.72 10.66 -8.09
N LEU A 44 -7.57 11.18 -7.21
CA LEU A 44 -8.63 12.12 -7.59
C LEU A 44 -8.06 13.51 -7.91
N THR A 45 -6.94 13.90 -7.32
CA THR A 45 -6.21 15.12 -7.70
C THR A 45 -5.79 15.10 -9.17
N LEU A 46 -5.28 13.96 -9.68
CA LEU A 46 -4.95 13.80 -11.11
C LEU A 46 -6.18 13.96 -12.00
N PHE A 47 -7.31 13.36 -11.60
CA PHE A 47 -8.55 13.44 -12.37
C PHE A 47 -9.14 14.86 -12.36
N ARG A 48 -9.15 15.52 -11.20
CA ARG A 48 -9.58 16.91 -11.05
C ARG A 48 -8.78 17.85 -11.93
N ALA A 49 -7.45 17.74 -11.91
CA ALA A 49 -6.57 18.56 -12.74
C ALA A 49 -6.87 18.39 -14.23
N TYR A 50 -7.08 17.15 -14.69
CA TYR A 50 -7.47 16.87 -16.07
C TYR A 50 -8.83 17.51 -16.43
N LEU A 51 -9.86 17.34 -15.60
CA LEU A 51 -11.19 17.90 -15.86
C LEU A 51 -11.17 19.43 -15.89
N GLN A 52 -10.43 20.06 -14.97
CA GLN A 52 -10.25 21.51 -14.93
C GLN A 52 -9.58 22.05 -16.20
N ALA A 53 -8.56 21.35 -16.71
CA ALA A 53 -7.91 21.71 -17.98
C ALA A 53 -8.86 21.60 -19.19
N GLN A 54 -9.92 20.80 -19.10
CA GLN A 54 -10.98 20.69 -20.12
C GLN A 54 -12.17 21.64 -19.85
N GLY A 55 -12.08 22.53 -18.85
CA GLY A 55 -13.16 23.44 -18.47
C GLY A 55 -14.33 22.77 -17.73
N ILE A 56 -14.21 21.50 -17.35
CA ILE A 56 -15.25 20.74 -16.67
C ILE A 56 -15.14 20.99 -15.17
N ARG A 57 -16.19 21.57 -14.58
CA ARG A 57 -16.24 21.93 -13.15
C ARG A 57 -17.32 21.21 -12.35
N ALA A 58 -18.30 20.60 -13.02
CA ALA A 58 -19.41 19.87 -12.40
C ALA A 58 -19.28 18.37 -12.63
N VAL A 59 -19.70 17.56 -11.64
CA VAL A 59 -19.65 16.09 -11.73
C VAL A 59 -20.61 15.58 -12.81
N GLU A 60 -21.75 16.24 -12.97
CA GLU A 60 -22.80 15.88 -13.92
C GLU A 60 -22.36 16.05 -15.38
N SER A 61 -21.36 16.91 -15.62
CA SER A 61 -20.76 17.11 -16.94
C SER A 61 -19.78 16.00 -17.34
N ILE A 62 -19.45 15.08 -16.42
CA ILE A 62 -18.53 13.99 -16.69
C ILE A 62 -19.25 12.91 -17.51
N THR A 63 -18.72 12.62 -18.70
CA THR A 63 -19.26 11.61 -19.61
C THR A 63 -18.30 10.45 -19.79
N ALA A 64 -18.79 9.30 -20.29
CA ALA A 64 -17.94 8.15 -20.55
C ALA A 64 -16.80 8.44 -21.56
N PRO A 65 -17.01 9.20 -22.66
CA PRO A 65 -15.93 9.65 -23.54
C PRO A 65 -14.83 10.45 -22.81
N ILE A 66 -15.20 11.35 -21.90
CA ILE A 66 -14.24 12.15 -21.12
C ILE A 66 -13.38 11.23 -20.24
N VAL A 67 -14.00 10.30 -19.52
CA VAL A 67 -13.26 9.36 -18.67
C VAL A 67 -12.33 8.47 -19.51
N ARG A 68 -12.79 7.97 -20.67
CA ARG A 68 -11.94 7.17 -21.56
C ARG A 68 -10.73 7.96 -22.08
N ARG A 69 -10.94 9.21 -22.49
CA ARG A 69 -9.86 10.09 -22.94
C ARG A 69 -8.87 10.37 -21.81
N PHE A 70 -9.35 10.62 -20.59
CA PHE A 70 -8.50 10.77 -19.42
C PHE A 70 -7.62 9.52 -19.18
N MET A 71 -8.19 8.31 -19.21
CA MET A 71 -7.42 7.08 -19.01
C MET A 71 -6.36 6.88 -20.10
N LEU A 72 -6.67 7.27 -21.34
CA LEU A 72 -5.71 7.25 -22.45
C LEU A 72 -4.56 8.24 -22.22
N GLU A 73 -4.86 9.50 -21.88
CA GLU A 73 -3.84 10.51 -21.56
C GLU A 73 -2.95 10.08 -20.39
N LEU A 74 -3.56 9.52 -19.34
CA LEU A 74 -2.84 9.04 -18.16
C LEU A 74 -1.86 7.90 -18.50
N SER A 75 -2.22 7.04 -19.46
CA SER A 75 -1.37 5.93 -19.90
C SER A 75 -0.07 6.35 -20.57
N LYS A 76 0.03 7.61 -21.05
CA LYS A 76 1.27 8.16 -21.63
C LYS A 76 2.37 8.37 -20.57
N THR A 77 2.00 8.51 -19.31
CA THR A 77 2.93 8.82 -18.20
C THR A 77 2.91 7.80 -17.07
N HIS A 78 1.96 6.86 -17.09
CA HIS A 78 1.77 5.87 -16.03
C HIS A 78 1.78 4.45 -16.59
N ASN A 79 2.35 3.53 -15.81
CA ASN A 79 2.25 2.10 -16.10
C ASN A 79 0.78 1.60 -15.98
N PRO A 80 0.45 0.42 -16.53
CA PRO A 80 -0.93 -0.10 -16.52
C PRO A 80 -1.55 -0.20 -15.12
N GLY A 81 -0.75 -0.58 -14.11
CA GLY A 81 -1.22 -0.66 -12.72
C GLY A 81 -1.58 0.70 -12.12
N GLY A 82 -0.82 1.75 -12.44
CA GLY A 82 -1.08 3.13 -12.04
C GLY A 82 -2.35 3.67 -12.68
N VAL A 83 -2.55 3.44 -13.98
CA VAL A 83 -3.79 3.82 -14.68
C VAL A 83 -4.98 3.11 -14.07
N HIS A 84 -4.87 1.81 -13.79
CA HIS A 84 -5.94 1.04 -13.16
C HIS A 84 -6.24 1.51 -11.73
N ALA A 85 -5.22 1.96 -10.98
CA ALA A 85 -5.42 2.55 -9.66
C ALA A 85 -6.26 3.83 -9.72
N VAL A 86 -5.96 4.73 -10.66
CA VAL A 86 -6.76 5.94 -10.88
C VAL A 86 -8.18 5.60 -11.33
N TYR A 87 -8.34 4.66 -12.27
CA TYR A 87 -9.65 4.15 -12.68
C TYR A 87 -10.50 3.72 -11.48
N ARG A 88 -9.93 2.95 -10.54
CA ARG A 88 -10.67 2.51 -9.34
C ARG A 88 -11.05 3.66 -8.42
N ALA A 89 -10.21 4.68 -8.29
CA ALA A 89 -10.52 5.88 -7.50
C ALA A 89 -11.68 6.66 -8.13
N VAL A 90 -11.60 6.94 -9.43
CA VAL A 90 -12.67 7.61 -10.20
C VAL A 90 -13.97 6.82 -10.14
N LYS A 91 -13.91 5.48 -10.30
CA LYS A 91 -15.08 4.60 -10.17
C LYS A 91 -15.73 4.70 -8.81
N ALA A 92 -14.93 4.71 -7.74
CA ALA A 92 -15.44 4.78 -6.37
C ALA A 92 -16.09 6.13 -6.09
N PHE A 93 -15.45 7.23 -6.52
CA PHE A 93 -15.97 8.59 -6.38
C PHE A 93 -17.31 8.76 -7.12
N LEU A 94 -17.36 8.45 -8.42
CA LEU A 94 -18.58 8.64 -9.21
C LEU A 94 -19.70 7.70 -8.78
N ARG A 95 -19.40 6.51 -8.25
CA ARG A 95 -20.40 5.64 -7.63
C ARG A 95 -20.91 6.20 -6.31
N TRP A 96 -20.04 6.78 -5.49
CA TRP A 96 -20.47 7.45 -4.27
C TRP A 96 -21.38 8.62 -4.60
N TYR A 97 -21.00 9.46 -5.57
CA TYR A 97 -21.82 10.60 -6.00
C TYR A 97 -23.24 10.19 -6.45
N ASP A 98 -23.32 9.14 -7.27
CA ASP A 98 -24.58 8.56 -7.75
C ASP A 98 -25.53 8.15 -6.62
N VAL A 99 -24.98 7.61 -5.53
CA VAL A 99 -25.76 7.07 -4.40
C VAL A 99 -26.01 8.12 -3.31
N GLU A 100 -25.05 9.01 -3.06
CA GLU A 100 -25.13 9.98 -1.97
C GLU A 100 -25.92 11.23 -2.36
N VAL A 101 -25.72 11.71 -3.60
CA VAL A 101 -26.29 12.98 -4.07
C VAL A 101 -27.59 12.76 -4.85
N GLU A 102 -27.77 11.57 -5.43
CA GLU A 102 -28.93 11.21 -6.26
C GLU A 102 -29.30 12.31 -7.29
N PRO A 103 -28.34 12.75 -8.13
CA PRO A 103 -28.55 13.88 -9.02
C PRO A 103 -29.63 13.60 -10.07
N GLU A 104 -30.62 14.49 -10.16
CA GLU A 104 -31.72 14.38 -11.13
C GLU A 104 -31.20 14.45 -12.58
N GLY A 105 -31.66 13.51 -13.42
CA GLY A 105 -31.32 13.49 -14.85
C GLY A 105 -29.87 13.11 -15.17
N TRP A 106 -29.07 12.74 -14.18
CA TRP A 106 -27.72 12.24 -14.37
C TRP A 106 -27.65 10.72 -14.22
N SER A 107 -26.67 10.11 -14.87
CA SER A 107 -26.39 8.68 -14.70
C SER A 107 -24.90 8.46 -14.71
N ASN A 108 -24.43 7.61 -13.79
CA ASN A 108 -23.01 7.36 -13.63
C ASN A 108 -22.33 6.86 -14.92
N PRO A 109 -21.39 7.62 -15.50
CA PRO A 109 -20.77 7.27 -16.78
C PRO A 109 -19.91 6.00 -16.68
N MET A 110 -19.50 5.62 -15.48
CA MET A 110 -18.66 4.44 -15.24
C MET A 110 -19.33 3.13 -15.62
N ALA A 111 -20.66 3.08 -15.70
CA ALA A 111 -21.40 1.94 -16.25
C ALA A 111 -20.97 1.60 -17.69
N LYS A 112 -20.51 2.60 -18.45
CA LYS A 112 -20.05 2.45 -19.85
C LYS A 112 -18.53 2.38 -19.98
N VAL A 113 -17.76 2.53 -18.89
CA VAL A 113 -16.28 2.58 -18.93
C VAL A 113 -15.69 1.26 -18.42
N ARG A 114 -15.12 0.48 -19.35
CA ARG A 114 -14.38 -0.74 -19.01
C ARG A 114 -13.08 -0.41 -18.28
N ALA A 115 -12.71 -1.26 -17.33
CA ALA A 115 -11.46 -1.11 -16.62
C ALA A 115 -10.25 -1.25 -17.57
N PRO A 116 -9.20 -0.42 -17.43
CA PRO A 116 -7.95 -0.61 -18.15
C PRO A 116 -7.37 -2.00 -17.88
N LYS A 117 -6.90 -2.68 -18.92
CA LYS A 117 -6.23 -3.98 -18.79
C LYS A 117 -4.90 -3.79 -18.09
N VAL A 118 -4.65 -4.59 -17.05
CA VAL A 118 -3.34 -4.70 -16.41
C VAL A 118 -2.80 -6.07 -16.81
N PRO A 119 -1.72 -6.13 -17.62
CA PRO A 119 -1.06 -7.40 -17.90
C PRO A 119 -0.70 -8.10 -16.58
N GLN A 120 -1.08 -9.36 -16.46
CA GLN A 120 -0.70 -10.18 -15.31
C GLN A 120 0.55 -10.96 -15.68
N GLU A 121 1.71 -10.39 -15.38
CA GLU A 121 2.94 -11.16 -15.42
C GLU A 121 3.05 -12.00 -14.14
N PRO A 122 3.40 -13.29 -14.23
CA PRO A 122 3.66 -14.12 -13.06
C PRO A 122 4.85 -13.55 -12.29
N LEU A 123 4.57 -12.94 -11.14
CA LEU A 123 5.61 -12.35 -10.32
C LEU A 123 6.35 -13.46 -9.56
N GLN A 124 7.64 -13.63 -9.82
CA GLN A 124 8.43 -14.74 -9.29
C GLN A 124 8.68 -14.66 -7.76
N PRO A 125 8.77 -15.81 -7.06
CA PRO A 125 9.29 -15.89 -5.70
C PRO A 125 10.79 -15.59 -5.66
N VAL A 126 11.36 -15.36 -4.46
CA VAL A 126 12.82 -15.38 -4.32
C VAL A 126 13.32 -16.80 -4.56
N SER A 127 14.34 -16.97 -5.41
CA SER A 127 14.89 -18.30 -5.66
C SER A 127 15.69 -18.80 -4.45
N LEU A 128 15.70 -20.12 -4.21
CA LEU A 128 16.49 -20.69 -3.13
C LEU A 128 18.01 -20.43 -3.29
N PRO A 129 18.61 -20.49 -4.49
CA PRO A 129 20.01 -20.09 -4.69
C PRO A 129 20.27 -18.63 -4.29
N ASP A 130 19.43 -17.70 -4.74
CA ASP A 130 19.56 -16.26 -4.43
C ASP A 130 19.48 -16.02 -2.93
N LEU A 131 18.48 -16.62 -2.28
CA LEU A 131 18.31 -16.51 -0.84
C LEU A 131 19.55 -17.02 -0.09
N ARG A 132 20.10 -18.18 -0.48
CA ARG A 132 21.31 -18.73 0.14
C ARG A 132 22.51 -17.79 -0.05
N ALA A 133 22.69 -17.25 -1.25
CA ALA A 133 23.75 -16.29 -1.54
C ALA A 133 23.60 -15.01 -0.69
N MET A 134 22.39 -14.46 -0.59
CA MET A 134 22.10 -13.30 0.26
C MET A 134 22.38 -13.57 1.75
N LEU A 135 21.96 -14.73 2.27
CA LEU A 135 22.23 -15.14 3.65
C LEU A 135 23.73 -15.32 3.90
N ALA A 136 24.50 -15.81 2.92
CA ALA A 136 25.95 -15.94 3.03
C ALA A 136 26.66 -14.59 3.22
N THR A 137 26.09 -13.49 2.71
CA THR A 137 26.62 -12.13 2.94
C THR A 137 26.38 -11.60 4.37
N CYS A 138 25.65 -12.34 5.22
CA CYS A 138 25.28 -11.92 6.58
C CYS A 138 26.08 -12.64 7.68
N LYS A 139 27.21 -13.29 7.36
CA LYS A 139 28.00 -14.07 8.33
C LYS A 139 28.81 -13.23 9.32
N GLY A 140 28.85 -11.91 9.17
CA GLY A 140 29.59 -11.00 10.07
C GLY A 140 28.99 -10.91 11.48
N LYS A 141 29.78 -10.42 12.44
CA LYS A 141 29.37 -10.24 13.84
C LYS A 141 28.63 -8.93 14.10
N SER A 142 28.59 -8.01 13.14
CA SER A 142 28.00 -6.68 13.28
C SER A 142 26.48 -6.75 13.53
N LEU A 143 25.94 -5.70 14.18
CA LEU A 143 24.49 -5.54 14.36
C LEU A 143 23.75 -5.61 13.01
N GLY A 144 24.32 -5.01 11.96
CA GLY A 144 23.72 -4.97 10.63
C GLY A 144 23.67 -6.34 9.93
N ASP A 145 24.67 -7.19 10.16
CA ASP A 145 24.71 -8.56 9.61
C ASP A 145 23.73 -9.47 10.33
N ARG A 146 23.75 -9.48 11.67
CA ARG A 146 22.82 -10.29 12.45
C ARG A 146 21.36 -9.87 12.22
N ARG A 147 21.08 -8.57 12.14
CA ARG A 147 19.76 -8.04 11.80
C ARG A 147 19.30 -8.52 10.43
N ALA A 148 20.15 -8.39 9.41
CA ALA A 148 19.78 -8.77 8.04
C ALA A 148 19.49 -10.28 7.93
N ASN A 149 20.32 -11.12 8.58
CA ASN A 149 20.11 -12.57 8.62
C ASN A 149 18.77 -12.94 9.28
N ALA A 150 18.53 -12.45 10.50
CA ALA A 150 17.30 -12.70 11.24
C ALA A 150 16.06 -12.23 10.46
N LEU A 151 16.14 -11.06 9.84
CA LEU A 151 15.05 -10.45 9.10
C LEU A 151 14.69 -11.24 7.83
N MET A 152 15.67 -11.67 7.03
CA MET A 152 15.41 -12.42 5.81
C MET A 152 14.85 -13.82 6.10
N LEU A 153 15.36 -14.48 7.15
CA LEU A 153 14.82 -15.76 7.62
C LEU A 153 13.40 -15.61 8.19
N ALA A 154 13.13 -14.54 8.95
CA ALA A 154 11.78 -14.28 9.45
C ALA A 154 10.79 -13.98 8.31
N LEU A 155 11.19 -13.21 7.29
CA LEU A 155 10.36 -12.98 6.10
C LEU A 155 9.99 -14.30 5.40
N LEU A 156 10.97 -15.20 5.26
CA LEU A 156 10.75 -16.51 4.65
C LEU A 156 9.85 -17.37 5.53
N ASP A 157 10.20 -17.62 6.79
CA ASP A 157 9.51 -18.59 7.65
C ASP A 157 8.07 -18.19 8.02
N THR A 158 7.74 -16.90 7.96
CA THR A 158 6.42 -16.42 8.42
C THR A 158 5.48 -15.99 7.29
N GLY A 159 6.04 -15.75 6.10
CA GLY A 159 5.32 -15.13 4.99
C GLY A 159 4.70 -13.76 5.31
N LEU A 160 5.12 -13.08 6.40
CA LEU A 160 4.51 -11.81 6.81
C LEU A 160 4.65 -10.73 5.74
N ARG A 161 3.67 -9.82 5.69
CA ARG A 161 3.87 -8.57 4.95
C ARG A 161 4.99 -7.78 5.62
N ALA A 162 5.76 -7.06 4.82
CA ALA A 162 6.83 -6.20 5.31
C ALA A 162 6.37 -5.24 6.43
N SER A 163 5.16 -4.66 6.32
CA SER A 163 4.57 -3.80 7.35
C SER A 163 4.20 -4.54 8.63
N GLU A 164 3.75 -5.80 8.51
CA GLU A 164 3.43 -6.65 9.67
C GLU A 164 4.72 -7.02 10.40
N LEU A 165 5.77 -7.45 9.67
CA LEU A 165 7.06 -7.84 10.25
C LEU A 165 7.74 -6.67 11.00
N ILE A 166 7.83 -5.49 10.39
CA ILE A 166 8.43 -4.33 11.06
C ILE A 166 7.55 -3.79 12.19
N GLY A 167 6.27 -4.17 12.23
CA GLY A 167 5.31 -3.81 13.26
C GLY A 167 5.41 -4.66 14.54
N LEU A 168 6.07 -5.82 14.49
CA LEU A 168 6.24 -6.70 15.65
C LEU A 168 7.08 -6.05 16.75
N ASN A 169 6.76 -6.40 18.00
CA ASN A 169 7.58 -6.17 19.17
C ASN A 169 8.29 -7.46 19.59
N VAL A 170 9.25 -7.36 20.52
CA VAL A 170 9.95 -8.53 21.07
C VAL A 170 8.95 -9.49 21.73
N ALA A 171 8.00 -8.98 22.50
CA ALA A 171 6.96 -9.76 23.17
C ALA A 171 5.97 -10.48 22.24
N ASP A 172 5.94 -10.13 20.95
CA ASP A 172 5.06 -10.81 19.99
C ASP A 172 5.62 -12.16 19.52
N VAL A 173 6.85 -12.51 19.93
CA VAL A 173 7.55 -13.72 19.53
C VAL A 173 7.86 -14.60 20.74
N ASP A 174 7.24 -15.77 20.80
CA ASP A 174 7.67 -16.81 21.73
C ASP A 174 8.89 -17.51 21.14
N MET A 175 10.07 -17.23 21.71
CA MET A 175 11.34 -17.79 21.24
C MET A 175 11.48 -19.31 21.49
N ARG A 176 10.68 -19.89 22.39
CA ARG A 176 10.68 -21.33 22.70
C ARG A 176 9.87 -22.11 21.69
N THR A 177 8.64 -21.67 21.41
CA THR A 177 7.73 -22.35 20.46
C THR A 177 7.89 -21.87 19.03
N GLY A 178 8.36 -20.64 18.84
CA GLY A 178 8.42 -19.94 17.56
C GLY A 178 7.11 -19.29 17.14
N ALA A 179 6.08 -19.31 17.98
CA ALA A 179 4.83 -18.60 17.70
C ALA A 179 5.07 -17.10 17.60
N VAL A 180 4.52 -16.47 16.56
CA VAL A 180 4.53 -15.04 16.32
C VAL A 180 3.10 -14.54 16.23
N MET A 181 2.73 -13.62 17.12
CA MET A 181 1.39 -13.03 17.17
C MET A 181 1.31 -11.77 16.29
N VAL A 182 0.49 -11.81 15.24
CA VAL A 182 0.27 -10.66 14.35
C VAL A 182 -0.93 -9.88 14.81
N ARG A 183 -0.70 -8.76 15.51
CA ARG A 183 -1.78 -7.92 16.07
C ARG A 183 -2.43 -6.96 15.07
N HIS A 184 -1.66 -6.49 14.08
CA HIS A 184 -2.11 -5.47 13.13
C HIS A 184 -2.07 -6.00 11.68
N GLY A 185 -2.99 -6.90 11.34
CA GLY A 185 -3.19 -7.40 9.98
C GLY A 185 -4.16 -6.53 9.15
N LYS A 186 -4.12 -6.65 7.81
CA LYS A 186 -5.15 -6.07 6.93
C LYS A 186 -6.52 -6.62 7.33
N GLY A 187 -7.43 -5.75 7.78
CA GLY A 187 -8.76 -6.11 8.27
C GLY A 187 -8.85 -6.44 9.77
N GLY A 188 -7.83 -6.07 10.57
CA GLY A 188 -7.90 -6.10 12.03
C GLY A 188 -7.91 -7.50 12.67
N ARG A 189 -7.70 -8.56 11.88
CA ARG A 189 -7.73 -9.94 12.38
C ARG A 189 -6.38 -10.36 12.95
N PHE A 190 -6.41 -10.87 14.18
CA PHE A 190 -5.29 -11.56 14.81
C PHE A 190 -5.03 -12.88 14.11
N ARG A 191 -3.75 -13.24 13.96
CA ARG A 191 -3.34 -14.58 13.53
C ARG A 191 -1.97 -14.93 14.09
N SER A 192 -1.72 -16.21 14.25
CA SER A 192 -0.41 -16.74 14.59
C SER A 192 0.30 -17.24 13.33
N VAL A 193 1.60 -16.96 13.25
CA VAL A 193 2.54 -17.58 12.30
C VAL A 193 3.72 -18.13 13.08
N PHE A 194 4.62 -18.89 12.44
CA PHE A 194 5.68 -19.59 13.16
C PHE A 194 7.07 -19.29 12.58
N LEU A 195 8.07 -19.21 13.45
CA LEU A 195 9.48 -19.14 13.08
C LEU A 195 10.12 -20.52 13.24
N GLY A 196 10.79 -20.99 12.18
CA GLY A 196 11.60 -22.19 12.22
C GLY A 196 12.83 -22.02 13.11
N SER A 197 13.48 -23.14 13.44
CA SER A 197 14.65 -23.16 14.33
C SER A 197 15.82 -22.31 13.82
N LYS A 198 15.99 -22.18 12.50
CA LYS A 198 17.03 -21.33 11.89
C LYS A 198 16.72 -19.85 12.10
N ALA A 199 15.49 -19.40 11.82
CA ALA A 199 15.10 -18.02 12.04
C ALA A 199 15.16 -17.63 13.53
N ARG A 200 14.71 -18.52 14.44
CA ARG A 200 14.82 -18.29 15.89
C ARG A 200 16.25 -18.12 16.37
N ARG A 201 17.19 -18.97 15.92
CA ARG A 201 18.61 -18.82 16.27
C ARG A 201 19.20 -17.51 15.74
N ALA A 202 18.88 -17.14 14.52
CA ALA A 202 19.33 -15.87 13.94
C ALA A 202 18.75 -14.67 14.70
N LEU A 203 17.47 -14.74 15.07
CA LEU A 203 16.78 -13.72 15.86
C LEU A 203 17.38 -13.57 17.26
N ALA A 204 17.62 -14.68 17.97
CA ALA A 204 18.30 -14.65 19.28
C ALA A 204 19.71 -14.03 19.17
N SER A 205 20.46 -14.41 18.13
CA SER A 205 21.78 -13.84 17.85
C SER A 205 21.74 -12.33 17.61
N TYR A 206 20.72 -11.85 16.91
CA TYR A 206 20.49 -10.42 16.69
C TYR A 206 20.09 -9.68 17.97
N LEU A 207 19.16 -10.22 18.77
CA LEU A 207 18.71 -9.58 20.01
C LEU A 207 19.84 -9.50 21.04
N ARG A 208 20.74 -10.48 21.11
CA ARG A 208 21.89 -10.46 22.04
C ARG A 208 22.87 -9.31 21.83
N VAL A 209 22.96 -8.75 20.62
CA VAL A 209 23.88 -7.65 20.30
C VAL A 209 23.19 -6.29 20.31
N ARG A 210 21.91 -6.24 20.71
CA ARG A 210 21.16 -5.00 20.87
C ARG A 210 21.20 -4.57 22.34
N ALA A 211 21.38 -3.28 22.55
CA ALA A 211 21.29 -2.67 23.88
C ALA A 211 19.84 -2.34 24.28
N ASP A 212 18.93 -2.19 23.31
CA ASP A 212 17.55 -1.69 23.49
C ASP A 212 16.51 -2.82 23.52
N VAL A 213 16.71 -3.81 24.39
CA VAL A 213 15.90 -5.04 24.45
C VAL A 213 14.90 -5.04 25.61
N GLY A 214 13.78 -4.34 25.44
CA GLY A 214 12.58 -4.49 26.27
C GLY A 214 11.49 -5.28 25.55
N GLU A 215 10.52 -5.84 26.29
CA GLU A 215 9.38 -6.57 25.73
C GLU A 215 8.56 -5.74 24.72
N ALA A 216 8.32 -4.47 25.06
CA ALA A 216 7.62 -3.52 24.20
C ALA A 216 8.51 -2.92 23.08
N ALA A 217 9.81 -3.23 23.06
CA ALA A 217 10.72 -2.71 22.05
C ALA A 217 10.39 -3.34 20.67
N PRO A 218 10.60 -2.59 19.57
CA PRO A 218 10.39 -3.14 18.23
C PRO A 218 11.30 -4.34 18.00
N LEU A 219 10.76 -5.41 17.40
CA LEU A 219 11.51 -6.63 17.13
C LEU A 219 12.73 -6.34 16.24
N PHE A 220 12.53 -5.52 15.19
CA PHE A 220 13.58 -5.01 14.33
C PHE A 220 13.71 -3.49 14.47
N ALA A 221 14.89 -3.05 14.91
CA ALA A 221 15.21 -1.64 15.10
C ALA A 221 16.21 -1.13 14.05
N ARG A 222 16.27 0.19 13.85
CA ARG A 222 17.35 0.87 13.10
C ARG A 222 18.66 0.80 13.89
N ILE A 223 19.80 1.05 13.22
CA ILE A 223 21.10 1.09 13.92
C ILE A 223 21.13 2.27 14.91
N THR A 224 20.50 3.38 14.54
CA THR A 224 20.34 4.59 15.36
C THR A 224 19.20 4.48 16.38
N GLY A 225 18.58 3.31 16.54
CA GLY A 225 17.44 3.11 17.44
C GLY A 225 16.06 3.38 16.82
N GLY A 226 15.04 2.92 17.55
CA GLY A 226 13.64 2.96 17.14
C GLY A 226 13.27 1.97 16.03
N ARG A 227 11.97 1.87 15.71
CA ARG A 227 11.41 0.87 14.79
C ARG A 227 12.00 0.99 13.38
N LEU A 228 12.30 -0.16 12.76
CA LEU A 228 12.73 -0.22 11.37
C LEU A 228 11.61 0.26 10.43
N SER A 229 11.92 1.15 9.50
CA SER A 229 10.95 1.61 8.49
C SER A 229 10.85 0.62 7.32
N TYR A 230 9.76 0.70 6.55
CA TYR A 230 9.59 -0.07 5.32
C TYR A 230 10.73 0.18 4.33
N ALA A 231 11.13 1.44 4.14
CA ALA A 231 12.26 1.81 3.29
C ALA A 231 13.56 1.18 3.80
N GLY A 232 13.83 1.26 5.11
CA GLY A 232 15.01 0.65 5.70
C GLY A 232 15.07 -0.87 5.54
N LEU A 233 13.94 -1.56 5.70
CA LEU A 233 13.80 -2.99 5.41
C LEU A 233 14.11 -3.30 3.94
N ARG A 234 13.50 -2.55 3.00
CA ARG A 234 13.76 -2.69 1.56
C ARG A 234 15.23 -2.50 1.21
N ASP A 235 15.87 -1.50 1.81
CA ASP A 235 17.28 -1.17 1.54
C ASP A 235 18.24 -2.22 2.10
N ILE A 236 17.90 -2.83 3.25
CA ILE A 236 18.66 -3.98 3.77
C ILE A 236 18.64 -5.11 2.76
N VAL A 237 17.46 -5.51 2.27
CA VAL A 237 17.32 -6.60 1.28
C VAL A 237 18.07 -6.28 -0.01
N ARG A 238 17.92 -5.05 -0.54
CA ARG A 238 18.65 -4.62 -1.75
C ARG A 238 20.16 -4.64 -1.57
N ARG A 239 20.69 -4.15 -0.44
CA ARG A 239 22.12 -4.20 -0.15
C ARG A 239 22.64 -5.64 -0.07
N ARG A 240 21.88 -6.57 0.49
CA ARG A 240 22.28 -7.99 0.56
C ARG A 240 22.22 -8.66 -0.81
N ALA A 241 21.23 -8.34 -1.64
CA ALA A 241 21.15 -8.82 -3.02
C ALA A 241 22.36 -8.31 -3.85
N SER A 242 22.66 -7.01 -3.75
CA SER A 242 23.82 -6.42 -4.43
C SER A 242 25.15 -7.03 -3.97
N LYS A 243 25.35 -7.23 -2.66
CA LYS A 243 26.54 -7.94 -2.13
C LYS A 243 26.65 -9.39 -2.59
N ALA A 244 25.53 -10.00 -2.97
CA ALA A 244 25.47 -11.36 -3.52
C ALA A 244 25.49 -11.39 -5.05
N ALA A 245 25.71 -10.25 -5.71
CA ALA A 245 25.69 -10.09 -7.17
C ALA A 245 24.36 -10.49 -7.85
N ILE A 246 23.22 -10.28 -7.16
CA ILE A 246 21.88 -10.61 -7.67
C ILE A 246 21.23 -9.36 -8.25
N SER A 247 20.86 -9.44 -9.54
CA SER A 247 20.13 -8.40 -10.26
C SER A 247 19.06 -9.02 -11.17
N PRO A 248 17.80 -8.59 -11.10
CA PRO A 248 17.26 -7.58 -10.17
C PRO A 248 17.16 -8.12 -8.73
N ALA A 249 17.28 -7.22 -7.75
CA ALA A 249 17.13 -7.59 -6.34
C ALA A 249 15.69 -8.10 -6.05
N PRO A 250 15.52 -9.19 -5.28
CA PRO A 250 14.20 -9.68 -4.89
C PRO A 250 13.40 -8.62 -4.12
N THR A 251 12.11 -8.54 -4.42
CA THR A 251 11.20 -7.65 -3.68
C THR A 251 10.85 -8.26 -2.32
N LEU A 252 10.41 -7.44 -1.37
CA LEU A 252 9.93 -7.94 -0.07
C LEU A 252 8.75 -8.92 -0.23
N HIS A 253 7.93 -8.72 -1.27
CA HIS A 253 6.81 -9.62 -1.55
C HIS A 253 7.29 -10.93 -2.20
N SER A 254 8.47 -10.97 -2.83
CA SER A 254 9.06 -12.19 -3.39
C SER A 254 9.36 -13.23 -2.29
N PHE A 255 9.72 -12.81 -1.08
CA PHE A 255 9.89 -13.70 0.08
C PHE A 255 8.56 -14.35 0.48
N ARG A 256 7.49 -13.57 0.53
CA ARG A 256 6.16 -14.08 0.87
C ARG A 256 5.63 -15.10 -0.15
N ARG A 257 6.01 -14.97 -1.43
CA ARG A 257 5.66 -15.98 -2.46
C ARG A 257 6.48 -17.26 -2.35
N ALA A 258 7.63 -17.21 -1.68
CA ALA A 258 8.52 -18.34 -1.50
C ALA A 258 8.26 -19.14 -0.20
N PHE A 259 7.51 -18.55 0.75
CA PHE A 259 7.00 -19.21 1.95
C PHE A 259 5.92 -20.22 1.61
#